data_AF-A0A6P1BHK2-F1
#
_entry.id   AF-A0A6P1BHK2-F1
#
_cell.length_a   1.000
_cell.length_b   1.000
_cell.length_c   1.000
_cell.angle_alpha   90.00
_cell.angle_beta   90.00
_cell.angle_gamma   90.00
#
_symmetry.space_group_name_H-M   'P 1'
#
loop_
_entity.id
_entity.type
_entity.pdbx_description
1 polymer ?
#
loop_
_entity_poly.entity_id
_entity_poly.type
_entity_poly.pdbx_seq_one_letter_code
_entity_poly.pdbx_strand_id
1 'polypeptide(L)'
;MLSHFIVLQAARTSYEADAMAESTDKLFKTIYRGQFDDPDQYEIGFEDPVLMSLQVASRMVPAVYDLKIKLLRNNSGLGLITSDNPIVRHNQHFEGNEHAGHTGLGQAGLQIFLPLSPKYLILLYDTQTYKLGEKNCRVVTISSSDDVAPLNELQWLNAHENVYFREGEEASVHAQALRVVRRRRDEKTSVKEHPLADRELDPEPETTRGLLHEFRPGLDARLKLGFMKIRRRPKHQAA
;
A
#
# COMPACT_ATOMS: atom_id res chain seq x y z
N MET A 1 -5.11 7.09 18.78
CA MET A 1 -6.53 6.79 18.48
C MET A 1 -6.83 6.78 16.98
N LEU A 2 -6.63 7.86 16.21
CA LEU A 2 -6.94 7.86 14.77
C LEU A 2 -6.00 6.98 13.92
N SER A 3 -4.68 7.06 14.13
CA SER A 3 -3.71 6.18 13.45
C SER A 3 -3.98 4.70 13.73
N HIS A 4 -4.31 4.38 14.98
CA HIS A 4 -4.81 3.07 15.42
C HIS A 4 -6.00 2.59 14.60
N PHE A 5 -7.05 3.40 14.51
CA PHE A 5 -8.23 3.09 13.70
C PHE A 5 -7.86 2.82 12.24
N ILE A 6 -7.03 3.67 11.63
CA ILE A 6 -6.62 3.54 10.22
C ILE A 6 -5.87 2.22 9.98
N VAL A 7 -4.91 1.88 10.84
CA VAL A 7 -4.13 0.63 10.67
C VAL A 7 -5.02 -0.60 10.82
N LEU A 8 -5.92 -0.63 11.81
CA LEU A 8 -6.84 -1.75 12.00
C LEU A 8 -7.91 -1.82 10.90
N GLN A 9 -8.41 -0.67 10.45
CA GLN A 9 -9.36 -0.59 9.33
C GLN A 9 -8.73 -1.10 8.03
N ALA A 10 -7.44 -0.85 7.82
CA ALA A 10 -6.73 -1.36 6.65
C ALA A 10 -6.68 -2.89 6.69
N ALA A 11 -6.35 -3.45 7.85
CA ALA A 11 -6.10 -4.89 8.04
C ALA A 11 -7.34 -5.80 8.04
N ARG A 12 -8.57 -5.25 8.00
CA ARG A 12 -9.82 -6.03 8.11
C ARG A 12 -10.60 -6.18 6.81
N THR A 13 -10.04 -5.78 5.68
CA THR A 13 -10.70 -5.86 4.38
C THR A 13 -10.52 -7.26 3.78
N SER A 14 -11.44 -7.71 2.93
CA SER A 14 -11.28 -8.98 2.20
C SER A 14 -10.00 -9.00 1.37
N TYR A 15 -9.61 -7.84 0.82
CA TYR A 15 -8.33 -7.69 0.12
C TYR A 15 -7.14 -8.09 0.99
N GLU A 16 -7.08 -7.63 2.24
CA GLU A 16 -5.96 -7.97 3.13
C GLU A 16 -6.05 -9.42 3.59
N ALA A 17 -7.24 -10.00 3.75
CA ALA A 17 -7.41 -11.42 4.03
C ALA A 17 -6.78 -12.28 2.93
N ASP A 18 -7.13 -11.99 1.67
CA ASP A 18 -6.58 -12.67 0.51
C ASP A 18 -5.07 -12.44 0.40
N ALA A 19 -4.60 -11.21 0.64
CA ALA A 19 -3.17 -10.91 0.58
C ALA A 19 -2.37 -11.66 1.66
N MET A 20 -2.96 -11.86 2.84
CA MET A 20 -2.39 -12.65 3.93
C MET A 20 -2.37 -14.14 3.59
N ALA A 21 -3.44 -14.66 2.98
CA ALA A 21 -3.49 -16.04 2.51
C ALA A 21 -2.46 -16.29 1.40
N GLU A 22 -2.41 -15.42 0.37
CA GLU A 22 -1.44 -15.50 -0.74
C GLU A 22 0.01 -15.39 -0.24
N SER A 23 0.27 -14.49 0.71
CA SER A 23 1.56 -14.34 1.39
C SER A 23 1.99 -15.64 2.07
N THR A 24 1.09 -16.18 2.91
CA THR A 24 1.36 -17.41 3.68
C THR A 24 1.62 -18.58 2.74
N ASP A 25 0.76 -18.79 1.75
CA ASP A 25 0.88 -19.90 0.80
C ASP A 25 2.21 -19.83 0.03
N LYS A 26 2.52 -18.68 -0.59
CA LYS A 26 3.77 -18.47 -1.34
C LYS A 26 5.01 -18.64 -0.46
N LEU A 27 5.00 -18.09 0.75
CA LEU A 27 6.10 -18.19 1.70
C LEU A 27 6.37 -19.64 2.10
N PHE A 28 5.34 -20.37 2.52
CA PHE A 28 5.48 -21.76 2.96
C PHE A 28 5.93 -22.68 1.81
N LYS A 29 5.29 -22.59 0.64
CA LYS A 29 5.68 -23.38 -0.54
C LYS A 29 7.12 -23.12 -0.96
N THR A 30 7.60 -21.89 -0.80
CA THR A 30 9.00 -21.56 -1.11
C THR A 30 9.97 -22.17 -0.11
N ILE A 31 9.68 -22.06 1.20
CA ILE A 31 10.54 -22.61 2.27
C ILE A 31 10.61 -24.14 2.21
N TYR A 32 9.48 -24.79 1.94
CA TYR A 32 9.35 -26.25 2.01
C TYR A 32 9.32 -26.93 0.63
N ARG A 33 9.75 -26.25 -0.44
CA ARG A 33 9.70 -26.76 -1.82
C ARG A 33 10.34 -28.14 -1.98
N GLY A 34 11.37 -28.46 -1.20
CA GLY A 34 12.06 -29.75 -1.23
C GLY A 34 11.48 -30.84 -0.32
N GLN A 35 10.44 -30.54 0.47
CA GLN A 35 9.82 -31.50 1.41
C GLN A 35 8.48 -32.06 0.91
N PHE A 36 7.95 -31.52 -0.19
CA PHE A 36 6.73 -32.00 -0.83
C PHE A 36 7.05 -32.47 -2.25
N ASP A 37 6.43 -33.58 -2.69
CA ASP A 37 6.54 -34.04 -4.08
C ASP A 37 5.95 -33.02 -5.07
N ASP A 38 4.82 -32.40 -4.67
CA ASP A 38 4.16 -31.32 -5.42
C ASP A 38 3.49 -30.34 -4.45
N PRO A 39 4.16 -29.23 -4.09
CA PRO A 39 3.61 -28.22 -3.18
C PRO A 39 2.32 -27.57 -3.70
N ASP A 40 2.11 -27.51 -5.02
CA ASP A 40 0.99 -26.79 -5.63
C ASP A 40 -0.35 -27.53 -5.51
N GLN A 41 -0.34 -28.79 -5.06
CA GLN A 41 -1.55 -29.56 -4.75
C GLN A 41 -2.24 -29.12 -3.46
N TYR A 42 -1.56 -28.33 -2.63
CA TYR A 42 -2.05 -27.89 -1.33
C TYR A 42 -2.23 -26.37 -1.31
N GLU A 43 -3.25 -25.91 -0.59
CA GLU A 43 -3.37 -24.52 -0.16
C GLU A 43 -2.96 -24.44 1.31
N ILE A 44 -1.93 -23.64 1.59
CA ILE A 44 -1.40 -23.45 2.95
C ILE A 44 -1.84 -22.07 3.44
N GLY A 45 -2.57 -22.04 4.55
CA GLY A 45 -3.06 -20.79 5.10
C GLY A 45 -3.49 -20.90 6.55
N PHE A 46 -3.88 -19.77 7.13
CA PHE A 46 -4.52 -19.71 8.42
C PHE A 46 -6.02 -19.98 8.29
N GLU A 47 -6.63 -20.58 9.31
CA GLU A 47 -8.09 -20.75 9.37
C GLU A 47 -8.84 -19.41 9.29
N ASP A 48 -8.28 -18.35 9.90
CA ASP A 48 -8.81 -16.99 9.84
C ASP A 48 -7.70 -15.98 9.46
N PRO A 49 -7.50 -15.73 8.15
CA PRO A 49 -6.50 -14.78 7.65
C PRO A 49 -6.77 -13.33 8.09
N VAL A 50 -8.02 -12.97 8.35
CA VAL A 50 -8.40 -11.62 8.82
C VAL A 50 -7.95 -11.42 10.26
N LEU A 51 -8.18 -12.41 11.13
CA LEU A 51 -7.73 -12.36 12.51
C LEU A 51 -6.21 -12.26 12.58
N MET A 52 -5.49 -13.02 11.75
CA MET A 52 -4.02 -12.93 11.67
C MET A 52 -3.59 -11.53 11.24
N SER A 53 -4.21 -10.97 10.20
CA SER A 53 -3.96 -9.61 9.71
C SER A 53 -4.18 -8.55 10.79
N LEU A 54 -5.28 -8.65 11.54
CA LEU A 54 -5.59 -7.77 12.67
C LEU A 54 -4.57 -7.90 13.81
N GLN A 55 -4.13 -9.11 14.14
CA GLN A 55 -3.11 -9.33 15.16
C GLN A 55 -1.78 -8.69 14.78
N VAL A 56 -1.31 -8.89 13.54
CA VAL A 56 -0.09 -8.21 13.04
C VAL A 56 -0.27 -6.70 13.07
N ALA A 57 -1.37 -6.20 12.52
CA ALA A 57 -1.64 -4.77 12.45
C ALA A 57 -1.67 -4.11 13.83
N SER A 58 -2.28 -4.76 14.82
CA SER A 58 -2.35 -4.25 16.20
C SER A 58 -0.97 -4.05 16.83
N ARG A 59 0.00 -4.92 16.51
CA ARG A 59 1.39 -4.80 16.98
C ARG A 59 2.18 -3.76 16.20
N MET A 60 1.82 -3.53 14.94
CA MET A 60 2.54 -2.62 14.04
C MET A 60 2.06 -1.18 14.11
N VAL A 61 0.99 -0.87 14.83
CA VAL A 61 0.47 0.50 14.92
C VAL A 61 1.51 1.56 15.34
N PRO A 62 2.42 1.30 16.30
CA PRO A 62 3.43 2.28 16.68
C PRO A 62 4.33 2.75 15.51
N ALA A 63 4.47 1.93 14.47
CA ALA A 63 5.30 2.24 13.30
C ALA A 63 4.79 3.44 12.48
N VAL A 64 3.54 3.86 12.65
CA VAL A 64 2.97 5.02 11.93
C VAL A 64 2.78 6.26 12.80
N TYR A 65 3.29 6.25 14.04
CA TYR A 65 3.09 7.35 14.99
C TYR A 65 3.90 8.61 14.66
N ASP A 66 4.97 8.47 13.91
CA ASP A 66 5.79 9.58 13.40
C ASP A 66 5.14 10.29 12.20
N LEU A 67 4.20 9.62 11.50
CA LEU A 67 3.49 10.20 10.37
C LEU A 67 2.59 11.35 10.81
N LYS A 68 2.63 12.45 10.05
CA LYS A 68 1.76 13.59 10.29
C LYS A 68 0.42 13.39 9.60
N ILE A 69 -0.65 13.71 10.31
CA ILE A 69 -2.01 13.64 9.81
C ILE A 69 -2.46 15.02 9.33
N LYS A 70 -3.05 15.08 8.13
CA LYS A 70 -3.81 16.24 7.63
C LYS A 70 -5.12 15.82 6.99
N LEU A 71 -6.08 16.73 7.02
CA LEU A 71 -7.34 16.61 6.29
C LEU A 71 -7.22 17.37 4.96
N LEU A 72 -7.43 16.68 3.86
CA LEU A 72 -7.59 17.30 2.55
C LEU A 72 -9.06 17.65 2.37
N ARG A 73 -9.33 18.91 2.05
CA ARG A 73 -10.67 19.41 1.73
C ARG A 73 -10.77 19.62 0.23
N ASN A 74 -11.53 18.77 -0.43
CA ASN A 74 -11.81 18.87 -1.86
C ASN A 74 -12.85 19.98 -2.12
N ASN A 75 -12.41 20.99 -2.86
CA ASN A 75 -13.20 22.10 -3.38
C ASN A 75 -13.11 22.18 -4.92
N SER A 76 -12.71 21.09 -5.57
CA SER A 76 -12.75 20.96 -7.03
C SER A 76 -14.15 20.54 -7.52
N GLY A 77 -14.31 20.49 -8.85
CA GLY A 77 -15.53 19.97 -9.48
C GLY A 77 -15.61 18.45 -9.55
N LEU A 78 -14.54 17.73 -9.18
CA LEU A 78 -14.47 16.26 -9.20
C LEU A 78 -14.54 15.71 -7.78
N GLY A 79 -15.49 14.84 -7.48
CA GLY A 79 -15.58 14.14 -6.20
C GLY A 79 -14.46 13.14 -5.95
N LEU A 80 -14.09 12.98 -4.68
CA LEU A 80 -13.26 11.86 -4.23
C LEU A 80 -14.08 10.57 -4.24
N ILE A 81 -13.50 9.48 -4.75
CA ILE A 81 -14.08 8.14 -4.69
C ILE A 81 -13.48 7.34 -3.52
N THR A 82 -14.08 6.20 -3.20
CA THR A 82 -13.56 5.21 -2.24
C THR A 82 -13.80 3.80 -2.77
N SER A 83 -13.33 2.78 -2.07
CA SER A 83 -13.55 1.37 -2.43
C SER A 83 -13.87 0.51 -1.22
N ASP A 84 -14.08 -0.79 -1.47
CA ASP A 84 -14.10 -1.86 -0.47
C ASP A 84 -12.74 -2.10 0.21
N ASN A 85 -11.66 -1.55 -0.35
CA ASN A 85 -10.34 -1.48 0.26
C ASN A 85 -9.85 -0.01 0.32
N PRO A 86 -10.46 0.83 1.18
CA PRO A 86 -10.39 2.29 1.05
C PRO A 86 -9.07 2.90 1.51
N ILE A 87 -8.27 2.18 2.30
CA ILE A 87 -7.01 2.68 2.86
C ILE A 87 -5.87 2.34 1.92
N VAL A 88 -5.39 3.35 1.22
CA VAL A 88 -4.30 3.19 0.26
C VAL A 88 -2.97 3.52 0.93
N ARG A 89 -2.04 2.57 0.88
CA ARG A 89 -0.63 2.78 1.23
C ARG A 89 0.14 3.05 -0.04
N HIS A 90 0.87 4.15 -0.08
CA HIS A 90 1.70 4.53 -1.21
C HIS A 90 3.00 5.16 -0.75
N ASN A 91 3.97 5.25 -1.65
CA ASN A 91 5.22 5.93 -1.38
C ASN A 91 5.75 6.58 -2.66
N GLN A 92 5.33 7.81 -2.91
CA GLN A 92 5.74 8.58 -4.09
C GLN A 92 7.27 8.74 -4.20
N HIS A 93 8.03 8.60 -3.10
CA HIS A 93 9.48 8.77 -3.14
C HIS A 93 10.19 7.59 -3.80
N PHE A 94 9.59 6.40 -3.75
CA PHE A 94 10.13 5.16 -4.31
C PHE A 94 9.36 4.68 -5.55
N GLU A 95 8.54 5.55 -6.16
CA GLU A 95 7.88 5.22 -7.43
C GLU A 95 8.90 4.82 -8.51
N GLY A 96 8.57 3.76 -9.25
CA GLY A 96 9.45 3.17 -10.27
C GLY A 96 10.47 2.18 -9.72
N ASN A 97 10.57 1.98 -8.40
CA ASN A 97 11.35 0.88 -7.83
C ASN A 97 10.50 -0.40 -7.72
N GLU A 98 10.63 -1.27 -8.71
CA GLU A 98 9.90 -2.56 -8.78
C GLU A 98 10.67 -3.72 -8.09
N HIS A 99 11.86 -3.43 -7.55
CA HIS A 99 12.73 -4.46 -6.99
C HIS A 99 12.38 -4.79 -5.53
N ALA A 100 11.66 -3.90 -4.82
CA ALA A 100 11.33 -4.07 -3.42
C ALA A 100 10.00 -3.40 -3.03
N GLY A 101 9.38 -3.88 -1.96
CA GLY A 101 8.23 -3.24 -1.36
C GLY A 101 8.59 -1.95 -0.63
N HIS A 102 7.87 -0.88 -0.94
CA HIS A 102 8.12 0.46 -0.37
C HIS A 102 6.92 1.01 0.42
N THR A 103 5.92 0.18 0.72
CA THR A 103 4.65 0.59 1.37
C THR A 103 4.41 -0.07 2.73
N GLY A 104 5.45 -0.71 3.32
CA GLY A 104 5.40 -1.21 4.69
C GLY A 104 5.18 -0.09 5.70
N LEU A 105 4.56 -0.41 6.85
CA LEU A 105 4.11 0.61 7.83
C LEU A 105 5.24 1.45 8.43
N GLY A 106 6.46 0.90 8.52
CA GLY A 106 7.65 1.61 8.99
C GLY A 106 8.54 2.16 7.87
N GLN A 107 8.08 2.19 6.61
CA GLN A 107 8.90 2.63 5.49
C GLN A 107 9.05 4.16 5.47
N ALA A 108 10.30 4.62 5.26
CA ALA A 108 10.57 6.03 5.00
C ALA A 108 9.81 6.50 3.75
N GLY A 109 9.17 7.66 3.81
CA GLY A 109 8.34 8.16 2.72
C GLY A 109 6.94 7.54 2.65
N LEU A 110 6.47 6.84 3.67
CA LEU A 110 5.10 6.31 3.64
C LEU A 110 4.04 7.42 3.56
N GLN A 111 3.04 7.17 2.71
CA GLN A 111 1.80 7.94 2.59
C GLN A 111 0.62 6.99 2.76
N ILE A 112 -0.38 7.40 3.57
CA ILE A 112 -1.62 6.65 3.76
C ILE A 112 -2.80 7.57 3.47
N PHE A 113 -3.65 7.17 2.52
CA PHE A 113 -4.81 7.93 2.06
C PHE A 113 -6.09 7.21 2.48
N LEU A 114 -7.01 7.95 3.11
CA LEU A 114 -8.33 7.45 3.50
C LEU A 114 -9.41 8.47 3.10
N PRO A 115 -10.13 8.24 2.00
CA PRO A 115 -11.32 9.02 1.67
C PRO A 115 -12.39 8.84 2.75
N LEU A 116 -12.98 9.95 3.22
CA LEU A 116 -14.09 9.94 4.17
C LEU A 116 -15.43 10.25 3.49
N SER A 117 -15.37 11.06 2.43
CA SER A 117 -16.50 11.44 1.59
C SER A 117 -15.94 12.05 0.30
N PRO A 118 -16.80 12.38 -0.69
CA PRO A 118 -16.32 13.06 -1.89
C PRO A 118 -15.67 14.43 -1.62
N LYS A 119 -15.85 15.00 -0.41
CA LYS A 119 -15.27 16.29 0.01
C LYS A 119 -14.04 16.19 0.91
N TYR A 120 -13.79 15.05 1.55
CA TYR A 120 -12.78 14.96 2.60
C TYR A 120 -11.95 13.69 2.49
N LEU A 121 -10.63 13.82 2.62
CA LEU A 121 -9.68 12.71 2.66
C LEU A 121 -8.68 12.93 3.81
N ILE A 122 -8.43 11.90 4.61
CA ILE A 122 -7.35 11.90 5.58
C ILE A 122 -6.07 11.46 4.89
N LEU A 123 -4.99 12.21 5.10
CA LEU A 123 -3.66 11.87 4.63
C LEU A 123 -2.70 11.78 5.82
N LEU A 124 -2.11 10.61 6.03
CA LEU A 124 -0.93 10.41 6.86
C LEU A 124 0.28 10.46 5.95
N TYR A 125 1.32 11.20 6.33
CA TYR A 125 2.51 11.29 5.51
C TYR A 125 3.77 11.52 6.33
N ASP A 126 4.88 11.02 5.80
CA ASP A 126 6.19 11.26 6.35
C ASP A 126 6.66 12.70 6.07
N THR A 127 6.79 13.50 7.13
CA THR A 127 7.21 14.91 7.03
C THR A 127 8.68 15.11 6.69
N GLN A 128 9.50 14.06 6.88
CA GLN A 128 10.93 14.06 6.52
C GLN A 128 11.13 13.92 5.02
N THR A 129 10.15 13.33 4.32
CA THR A 129 10.17 13.11 2.88
C THR A 129 9.33 14.14 2.13
N TYR A 130 8.13 14.48 2.63
CA TYR A 130 7.20 15.37 1.93
C TYR A 130 6.98 16.71 2.63
N LYS A 131 6.75 17.74 1.81
CA LYS A 131 6.19 19.04 2.22
C LYS A 131 4.77 19.14 1.67
N LEU A 132 3.81 19.33 2.59
CA LEU A 132 2.39 19.38 2.29
C LEU A 132 1.78 20.64 2.91
N GLY A 133 1.27 21.56 2.08
CA GLY A 133 0.71 22.84 2.53
C GLY A 133 1.58 23.57 3.56
N GLU A 134 0.94 24.31 4.46
CA GLU A 134 1.63 25.01 5.55
C GLU A 134 1.87 24.11 6.77
N LYS A 135 2.98 24.32 7.49
CA LYS A 135 3.39 23.44 8.60
C LYS A 135 2.32 23.35 9.70
N ASN A 136 1.66 24.44 10.04
CA ASN A 136 0.74 24.50 11.18
C ASN A 136 -0.73 24.32 10.78
N CYS A 137 -1.03 24.25 9.48
CA CYS A 137 -2.39 24.01 9.03
C CYS A 137 -2.69 22.51 9.00
N ARG A 138 -3.77 22.11 9.68
CA ARG A 138 -4.28 20.73 9.69
C ARG A 138 -5.12 20.40 8.46
N VAL A 139 -5.60 21.43 7.76
CA VAL A 139 -6.44 21.29 6.57
C VAL A 139 -5.70 21.80 5.34
N VAL A 140 -5.76 21.07 4.23
CA VAL A 140 -5.23 21.53 2.95
C VAL A 140 -6.37 21.52 1.95
N THR A 141 -6.70 22.68 1.38
CA THR A 141 -7.73 22.78 0.35
C THR A 141 -7.15 22.40 -1.00
N ILE A 142 -7.86 21.51 -1.70
CA ILE A 142 -7.56 21.10 -3.07
C ILE A 142 -8.66 21.68 -3.95
N SER A 143 -8.29 22.51 -4.93
CA SER A 143 -9.26 23.17 -5.82
C SER A 143 -9.17 22.70 -7.27
N SER A 144 -8.14 21.95 -7.64
CA SER A 144 -7.95 21.43 -9.00
C SER A 144 -8.43 19.99 -9.11
N SER A 145 -9.18 19.67 -10.17
CA SER A 145 -9.50 18.27 -10.50
C SER A 145 -8.26 17.47 -10.88
N ASP A 146 -7.18 18.12 -11.33
CA ASP A 146 -5.90 17.48 -11.63
C ASP A 146 -5.19 16.95 -10.38
N ASP A 147 -5.55 17.46 -9.20
CA ASP A 147 -5.08 16.94 -7.92
C ASP A 147 -5.99 15.84 -7.36
N VAL A 148 -7.27 15.82 -7.75
CA VAL A 148 -8.24 14.82 -7.30
C VAL A 148 -8.17 13.55 -8.15
N ALA A 149 -7.98 13.68 -9.46
CA ALA A 149 -7.92 12.52 -10.36
C ALA A 149 -6.82 11.50 -9.96
N PRO A 150 -5.59 11.91 -9.60
CA PRO A 150 -4.57 10.98 -9.10
C PRO A 150 -4.94 10.34 -7.75
N LEU A 151 -5.68 11.04 -6.87
CA LEU A 151 -6.17 10.46 -5.61
C LEU A 151 -7.24 9.40 -5.85
N ASN A 152 -8.10 9.61 -6.84
CA ASN A 152 -9.09 8.63 -7.26
C ASN A 152 -8.43 7.44 -7.99
N GLU A 153 -7.39 7.70 -8.77
CA GLU A 153 -6.59 6.64 -9.40
C GLU A 153 -5.99 5.68 -8.37
N LEU A 154 -5.48 6.21 -7.25
CA LEU A 154 -5.02 5.38 -6.12
C LEU A 154 -6.14 4.45 -5.60
N GLN A 155 -7.38 4.94 -5.52
CA GLN A 155 -8.53 4.14 -5.08
C GLN A 155 -8.88 3.06 -6.10
N TRP A 156 -8.84 3.38 -7.40
CA TRP A 156 -9.04 2.40 -8.47
C TRP A 156 -8.00 1.28 -8.47
N LEU A 157 -6.73 1.63 -8.27
CA LEU A 157 -5.63 0.67 -8.25
C LEU A 157 -5.66 -0.21 -7.00
N ASN A 158 -6.16 0.30 -5.87
CA ASN A 158 -6.20 -0.40 -4.60
C ASN A 158 -7.51 -1.14 -4.30
N ALA A 159 -8.60 -0.80 -5.00
CA ALA A 159 -9.89 -1.47 -4.86
C ALA A 159 -9.75 -2.98 -5.02
N HIS A 160 -10.63 -3.73 -4.36
CA HIS A 160 -10.70 -5.18 -4.52
C HIS A 160 -11.70 -5.52 -5.63
N GLU A 161 -12.98 -5.28 -5.38
CA GLU A 161 -14.07 -5.59 -6.32
C GLU A 161 -14.87 -4.33 -6.65
N ASN A 162 -15.05 -3.45 -5.67
CA ASN A 162 -16.02 -2.35 -5.76
C ASN A 162 -15.39 -0.98 -5.55
N VAL A 163 -15.85 -0.02 -6.35
CA VAL A 163 -15.59 1.41 -6.19
C VAL A 163 -16.90 2.14 -5.94
N TYR A 164 -16.89 3.03 -4.95
CA TYR A 164 -18.05 3.82 -4.54
C TYR A 164 -17.78 5.31 -4.80
N PHE A 165 -18.78 5.99 -5.34
CA PHE A 165 -18.71 7.39 -5.74
C PHE A 165 -20.07 8.07 -5.53
N ARG A 166 -20.11 9.40 -5.66
CA ARG A 166 -21.35 10.15 -5.49
C ARG A 166 -22.25 9.95 -6.72
N GLU A 167 -23.55 9.80 -6.47
CA GLU A 167 -24.57 9.86 -7.52
C GLU A 167 -24.39 11.10 -8.43
N GLY A 168 -24.47 10.90 -9.74
CA GLY A 168 -24.24 11.93 -10.75
C GLY A 168 -22.79 12.06 -11.23
N GLU A 169 -21.86 11.26 -10.71
CA GLU A 169 -20.45 11.23 -11.15
C GLU A 169 -20.11 10.03 -12.06
N GLU A 170 -21.11 9.26 -12.52
CA GLU A 170 -20.96 8.00 -13.26
C GLU A 170 -20.06 8.16 -14.48
N ALA A 171 -20.31 9.20 -15.30
CA ALA A 171 -19.56 9.44 -16.53
C ALA A 171 -18.07 9.73 -16.25
N SER A 172 -17.78 10.51 -15.19
CA SER A 172 -16.41 10.85 -14.79
C SER A 172 -15.67 9.63 -14.24
N VAL A 173 -16.36 8.83 -13.42
CA VAL A 173 -15.80 7.62 -12.81
C VAL A 173 -15.55 6.54 -13.87
N HIS A 174 -16.48 6.36 -14.81
CA HIS A 174 -16.29 5.45 -15.94
C HIS A 174 -15.11 5.86 -16.83
N ALA A 175 -14.97 7.16 -17.13
CA ALA A 175 -13.83 7.67 -17.89
C ALA A 175 -12.48 7.43 -17.18
N GLN A 176 -12.45 7.50 -15.84
CA GLN A 176 -11.27 7.14 -15.05
C GLN A 176 -10.99 5.63 -15.12
N ALA A 177 -12.01 4.78 -14.99
CA ALA A 177 -11.87 3.33 -15.03
C ALA A 177 -11.16 2.85 -16.31
N LEU A 178 -11.56 3.37 -17.47
CA LEU A 178 -10.96 3.01 -18.77
C LEU A 178 -9.44 3.25 -18.84
N ARG A 179 -8.90 4.15 -18.03
CA ARG A 179 -7.47 4.51 -17.99
C ARG A 179 -6.67 3.74 -16.95
N VAL A 180 -7.34 3.20 -15.93
CA VAL A 180 -6.69 2.69 -14.71
C VAL A 180 -6.84 1.18 -14.55
N VAL A 181 -7.95 0.59 -14.97
CA VAL A 181 -8.26 -0.83 -14.69
C VAL A 181 -7.19 -1.78 -15.22
N ARG A 182 -6.59 -1.48 -16.38
CA ARG A 182 -5.51 -2.28 -16.99
C ARG A 182 -4.17 -2.23 -16.24
N ARG A 183 -4.03 -1.31 -15.28
CA ARG A 183 -2.82 -1.13 -14.46
C ARG A 183 -2.97 -1.71 -13.05
N ARG A 184 -4.11 -2.33 -12.75
CA ARG A 184 -4.30 -3.03 -11.48
C ARG A 184 -3.35 -4.22 -11.44
N ARG A 185 -2.72 -4.43 -10.29
CA ARG A 185 -1.85 -5.59 -10.06
C ARG A 185 -2.69 -6.86 -10.01
N ASP A 186 -2.15 -7.93 -10.60
CA ASP A 186 -2.74 -9.26 -10.52
C ASP A 186 -2.43 -9.92 -9.18
N GLU A 187 -1.16 -9.83 -8.74
CA GLU A 187 -0.70 -10.39 -7.48
C GLU A 187 -0.86 -9.41 -6.31
N LYS A 188 -1.28 -9.92 -5.14
CA LYS A 188 -1.36 -9.13 -3.92
C LYS A 188 -0.03 -9.10 -3.16
N THR A 189 0.76 -10.16 -3.31
CA THR A 189 2.06 -10.36 -2.65
C THR A 189 3.07 -10.99 -3.61
N SER A 190 4.33 -10.58 -3.55
CA SER A 190 5.43 -11.19 -4.29
C SER A 190 6.46 -11.76 -3.34
N VAL A 191 7.00 -12.93 -3.68
CA VAL A 191 8.08 -13.61 -2.97
C VAL A 191 9.24 -13.78 -3.95
N LYS A 192 10.42 -13.29 -3.60
CA LYS A 192 11.65 -13.41 -4.40
C LYS A 192 12.74 -14.08 -3.58
N GLU A 193 13.47 -15.00 -4.21
CA GLU A 193 14.67 -15.61 -3.65
C GLU A 193 15.91 -14.90 -4.20
N HIS A 194 16.83 -14.54 -3.31
CA HIS A 194 18.12 -13.96 -3.67
C HIS A 194 19.24 -14.89 -3.18
N PRO A 195 20.16 -15.31 -4.07
CA PRO A 195 21.29 -16.15 -3.66
C PRO A 195 22.24 -15.36 -2.74
N LEU A 196 22.85 -16.05 -1.78
CA LEU A 196 23.94 -15.48 -0.99
C LEU A 196 25.20 -15.39 -1.86
N ALA A 197 25.87 -14.24 -1.87
CA ALA A 197 27.14 -14.07 -2.56
C ALA A 197 28.20 -14.99 -1.93
N ASP A 198 28.82 -15.83 -2.78
CA ASP A 198 29.98 -16.70 -2.56
C ASP A 198 30.55 -16.68 -1.14
N ARG A 199 30.05 -17.57 -0.29
CA ARG A 199 30.77 -18.06 0.89
C ARG A 199 30.83 -19.57 0.80
N GLU A 200 32.03 -20.09 1.02
CA GLU A 200 32.40 -21.51 0.92
C GLU A 200 31.30 -22.42 1.46
N LEU A 201 30.94 -23.38 0.61
CA LEU A 201 29.92 -24.38 0.81
C LEU A 201 30.20 -25.17 2.10
N ASP A 202 29.32 -25.07 3.10
CA ASP A 202 29.13 -26.20 4.00
C ASP A 202 28.55 -27.35 3.17
N PRO A 203 29.11 -28.57 3.26
CA PRO A 203 28.78 -29.67 2.36
C PRO A 203 27.50 -30.42 2.76
N GLU A 204 26.51 -29.76 3.37
CA GLU A 204 25.22 -30.39 3.65
C GLU A 204 24.25 -30.19 2.46
N PRO A 205 23.86 -31.26 1.75
CA PRO A 205 23.12 -31.16 0.48
C PRO A 205 21.67 -30.65 0.59
N GLU A 206 21.16 -30.42 1.80
CA GLU A 206 19.71 -30.24 2.04
C GLU A 206 19.30 -28.86 2.56
N THR A 207 20.23 -27.91 2.70
CA THR A 207 19.88 -26.53 3.13
C THR A 207 19.97 -25.54 1.97
N THR A 208 18.81 -25.16 1.43
CA THR A 208 18.71 -23.99 0.54
C THR A 208 19.05 -22.74 1.36
N ARG A 209 20.25 -22.18 1.17
CA ARG A 209 20.69 -20.94 1.82
C ARG A 209 20.50 -19.75 0.86
N GLY A 210 19.53 -18.89 1.14
CA GLY A 210 19.21 -17.71 0.36
C GLY A 210 18.44 -16.67 1.17
N LEU A 211 18.41 -15.41 0.71
CA LEU A 211 17.54 -14.40 1.27
C LEU A 211 16.18 -14.51 0.59
N LEU A 212 15.15 -14.80 1.38
CA LEU A 212 13.78 -14.69 0.94
C LEU A 212 13.26 -13.28 1.18
N HIS A 213 12.70 -12.69 0.14
CA HIS A 213 12.18 -11.33 0.14
C HIS A 213 10.70 -11.36 -0.25
N GLU A 214 9.85 -11.24 0.76
CA GLU A 214 8.42 -11.07 0.59
C GLU A 214 8.06 -9.58 0.64
N PHE A 215 7.24 -9.12 -0.31
CA PHE A 215 6.75 -7.76 -0.29
C PHE A 215 5.44 -7.58 -1.06
N ARG A 216 4.76 -6.47 -0.77
CA ARG A 216 3.62 -6.02 -1.57
C ARG A 216 4.07 -5.19 -2.77
N PRO A 217 3.68 -5.54 -4.01
CA PRO A 217 3.93 -4.71 -5.19
C PRO A 217 3.34 -3.31 -5.03
N GLY A 218 4.08 -2.29 -5.48
CA GLY A 218 3.60 -0.90 -5.52
C GLY A 218 2.43 -0.71 -6.48
N LEU A 219 1.67 0.38 -6.32
CA LEU A 219 0.64 0.77 -7.28
C LEU A 219 1.25 1.59 -8.43
N ASP A 220 0.90 1.29 -9.68
CA ASP A 220 1.34 2.06 -10.87
C ASP A 220 0.51 3.35 -11.06
N ALA A 221 0.61 4.25 -10.08
CA ALA A 221 -0.15 5.50 -10.02
C ALA A 221 0.61 6.73 -10.57
N ARG A 222 1.95 6.70 -10.57
CA ARG A 222 2.84 7.83 -10.95
C ARG A 222 2.35 9.17 -10.40
N LEU A 223 2.17 9.21 -9.08
CA LEU A 223 1.42 10.21 -8.36
C LEU A 223 2.02 11.60 -8.55
N LYS A 224 1.19 12.55 -9.01
CA LYS A 224 1.55 13.98 -9.12
C LYS A 224 0.47 14.81 -8.44
N LEU A 225 0.86 15.51 -7.39
CA LEU A 225 -0.04 16.34 -6.57
C LEU A 225 0.55 17.74 -6.45
N GLY A 226 -0.13 18.77 -6.96
CA GLY A 226 0.30 20.16 -6.93
C GLY A 226 0.43 20.72 -5.51
N PHE A 227 -0.34 20.19 -4.57
CA PHE A 227 -0.31 20.57 -3.16
C PHE A 227 0.83 19.91 -2.35
N MET A 228 1.55 18.95 -2.93
CA MET A 228 2.62 18.20 -2.27
C MET A 228 3.94 18.28 -3.04
N LYS A 229 5.06 18.38 -2.30
CA LYS A 229 6.41 18.34 -2.89
C LYS A 229 7.29 17.35 -2.15
N ILE A 230 8.05 16.55 -2.90
CA ILE A 230 9.15 15.74 -2.36
C ILE A 230 10.29 16.68 -1.97
N ARG A 231 10.87 16.49 -0.79
CA ARG A 231 12.03 17.25 -0.33
C ARG A 231 13.28 16.84 -1.12
N ARG A 232 14.11 17.82 -1.49
CA ARG A 232 15.36 17.58 -2.23
C ARG A 232 16.35 16.65 -1.51
N ARG A 233 16.33 16.64 -0.18
CA ARG A 233 17.12 15.72 0.66
C ARG A 233 16.19 15.16 1.74
N PRO A 234 15.67 13.93 1.57
CA PRO A 234 14.97 13.23 2.63
C PRO A 234 15.91 13.11 3.83
N LYS A 235 15.40 13.40 5.03
CA LYS A 235 16.24 13.37 6.25
C LYS A 235 16.59 11.95 6.71
N HIS A 236 16.05 10.93 6.04
CA HIS A 236 16.33 9.51 6.30
C HIS A 236 17.65 9.02 5.71
N GLN A 237 18.34 9.80 4.88
CA GLN A 237 19.65 9.43 4.29
C GLN A 237 20.86 9.75 5.20
N ALA A 238 20.64 9.90 6.51
CA ALA A 238 21.72 10.14 7.48
C ALA A 238 21.67 9.07 8.59
N ALA A 239 22.11 7.86 8.25
CA ALA A 239 22.61 6.85 9.17
C ALA A 239 23.48 5.87 8.38
#